data_AF-A0A9W6R5M7-F1
#
_entry.id   AF-A0A9W6R5M7-F1
#
_cell.length_a   1.000
_cell.length_b   1.000
_cell.length_c   1.000
_cell.angle_alpha   90.00
_cell.angle_beta   90.00
_cell.angle_gamma   90.00
#
_symmetry.space_group_name_H-M   'P 1'
#
loop_
_entity.id
_entity.type
_entity.pdbx_description
1 polymer ?
#
loop_
_entity_poly.entity_id
_entity_poly.type
_entity_poly.pdbx_seq_one_letter_code
_entity_poly.pdbx_strand_id
1 'polypeptide(L)'
;MFGKRKRLRAQLEEQMAKLENLTAELIGIYSTGDWDLALVLAERLELLLKPIATMPRMEICLYHVESIQLRIAYKRKDIGLIETMARKSHNLQVSDLATRTVMRMATYSSDNLDRDRLSVDSILRESESELRTMSDAESQIVHMRNPNPRLIGTRWLPDFYRT
;
A
#
# COMPACT_ATOMS: atom_id res chain seq x y z
N MET A 1 25.77 29.19 5.38
CA MET A 1 24.98 27.95 5.61
C MET A 1 23.50 28.02 5.23
N PHE A 2 22.89 29.20 4.98
CA PHE A 2 21.46 29.33 4.66
C PHE A 2 21.04 28.82 3.27
N GLY A 3 21.92 28.90 2.25
CA GLY A 3 21.60 28.46 0.89
C GLY A 3 21.38 26.95 0.72
N LYS A 4 22.14 26.12 1.46
CA LYS A 4 21.99 24.65 1.42
C LYS A 4 20.67 24.19 2.05
N ARG A 5 20.22 24.83 3.16
CA ARG A 5 18.93 24.54 3.81
C ARG A 5 17.73 24.94 2.95
N LYS A 6 17.79 26.10 2.28
CA LYS A 6 16.75 26.52 1.32
C LYS A 6 16.62 25.56 0.13
N ARG A 7 17.75 25.09 -0.41
CA ARG A 7 17.77 24.14 -1.54
C ARG A 7 17.20 22.77 -1.17
N LEU A 8 17.56 22.25 0.00
CA LEU A 8 17.03 20.98 0.50
C LEU A 8 15.51 21.04 0.72
N ARG A 9 15.03 22.16 1.29
CA ARG A 9 13.59 22.39 1.48
C ARG A 9 12.82 22.42 0.16
N ALA A 10 13.33 23.16 -0.84
CA ALA A 10 12.70 23.21 -2.16
C ALA A 10 12.66 21.83 -2.85
N GLN A 11 13.73 21.02 -2.71
CA GLN A 11 13.76 19.66 -3.24
C GLN A 11 12.75 18.74 -2.57
N LEU A 12 12.58 18.85 -1.24
CA LEU A 12 11.57 18.10 -0.51
C LEU A 12 10.15 18.53 -0.92
N GLU A 13 9.90 19.83 -1.06
CA GLU A 13 8.61 20.37 -1.52
C GLU A 13 8.26 19.86 -2.93
N GLU A 14 9.23 19.84 -3.85
CA GLU A 14 9.04 19.29 -5.20
C GLU A 14 8.76 17.77 -5.19
N GLN A 15 9.50 17.02 -4.35
CA GLN A 15 9.26 15.58 -4.17
C GLN A 15 7.88 15.29 -3.58
N MET A 16 7.44 16.06 -2.59
CA MET A 16 6.11 15.92 -1.99
C MET A 16 5.01 16.22 -3.02
N ALA A 17 5.12 17.32 -3.78
CA ALA A 17 4.16 17.65 -4.83
C ALA A 17 4.04 16.52 -5.88
N LYS A 18 5.17 15.88 -6.23
CA LYS A 18 5.17 14.73 -7.15
C LYS A 18 4.43 13.51 -6.57
N LEU A 19 4.65 13.20 -5.29
CA LEU A 19 3.95 12.09 -4.62
C LEU A 19 2.46 12.37 -4.48
N GLU A 20 2.08 13.61 -4.19
CA GLU A 20 0.67 14.04 -4.11
C GLU A 20 -0.02 13.89 -5.47
N ASN A 21 0.62 14.30 -6.56
CA ASN A 21 0.07 14.15 -7.91
C ASN A 21 -0.10 12.68 -8.31
N LEU A 22 0.92 11.84 -8.08
CA LEU A 22 0.83 10.40 -8.38
C LEU A 22 -0.20 9.69 -7.50
N THR A 23 -0.32 10.12 -6.25
CA THR A 23 -1.38 9.68 -5.34
C THR A 23 -2.74 10.02 -5.92
N ALA A 24 -2.96 11.28 -6.31
CA ALA A 24 -4.22 11.75 -6.92
C ALA A 24 -4.60 10.94 -8.17
N GLU A 25 -3.61 10.66 -9.02
CA GLU A 25 -3.76 9.85 -10.22
C GLU A 25 -4.18 8.42 -9.88
N LEU A 26 -3.50 7.79 -8.91
CA LEU A 26 -3.85 6.45 -8.42
C LEU A 26 -5.30 6.39 -7.90
N ILE A 27 -5.79 7.43 -7.21
CA ILE A 27 -7.19 7.53 -6.74
C ILE A 27 -8.16 7.42 -7.91
N GLY A 28 -7.94 8.27 -8.91
CA GLY A 28 -8.80 8.37 -10.07
C GLY A 28 -8.88 7.02 -10.77
N ILE A 29 -7.72 6.41 -11.01
CA ILE A 29 -7.63 5.16 -11.76
C ILE A 29 -8.19 3.98 -10.96
N TYR A 30 -7.85 3.88 -9.68
CA TYR A 30 -8.38 2.82 -8.81
C TYR A 30 -9.92 2.89 -8.71
N SER A 31 -10.51 4.09 -8.66
CA SER A 31 -11.97 4.25 -8.62
C SER A 31 -12.66 3.94 -9.94
N THR A 32 -11.98 4.15 -11.08
CA THR A 32 -12.48 3.74 -12.41
C THR A 32 -12.41 2.24 -12.67
N GLY A 33 -11.68 1.48 -11.84
CA GLY A 33 -11.54 0.02 -11.95
C GLY A 33 -10.51 -0.45 -12.97
N ASP A 34 -9.68 0.44 -13.51
CA ASP A 34 -8.52 0.06 -14.33
C ASP A 34 -7.40 -0.47 -13.41
N TRP A 35 -7.50 -1.75 -13.08
CA TRP A 35 -6.60 -2.41 -12.12
C TRP A 35 -5.17 -2.56 -12.63
N ASP A 36 -4.95 -2.65 -13.94
CA ASP A 36 -3.62 -2.74 -14.53
C ASP A 36 -2.88 -1.41 -14.36
N LEU A 37 -3.54 -0.31 -14.72
CA LEU A 37 -2.96 1.01 -14.56
C LEU A 37 -2.81 1.40 -13.08
N ALA A 38 -3.77 1.02 -12.23
CA ALA A 38 -3.67 1.22 -10.79
C ALA A 38 -2.46 0.48 -10.19
N LEU A 39 -2.19 -0.75 -10.65
CA LEU A 39 -1.04 -1.52 -10.20
C LEU A 39 0.28 -0.84 -10.59
N VAL A 40 0.41 -0.41 -11.85
CA VAL A 40 1.60 0.32 -12.35
C VAL A 40 1.87 1.58 -11.53
N LEU A 41 0.82 2.35 -11.23
CA LEU A 41 0.96 3.57 -10.43
C LEU A 41 1.31 3.27 -8.97
N ALA A 42 0.71 2.23 -8.38
CA ALA A 42 1.03 1.80 -7.03
C ALA A 42 2.50 1.34 -6.93
N GLU A 43 3.01 0.54 -7.86
CA GLU A 43 4.42 0.15 -7.90
C GLU A 43 5.36 1.35 -8.07
N ARG A 44 5.00 2.29 -8.93
CA ARG A 44 5.76 3.53 -9.12
C ARG A 44 5.82 4.35 -7.83
N LEU A 45 4.70 4.47 -7.12
CA LEU A 45 4.61 5.23 -5.89
C LEU A 45 5.38 4.55 -4.75
N GLU A 46 5.32 3.22 -4.67
CA GLU A 46 6.10 2.40 -3.75
C GLU A 46 7.60 2.67 -3.90
N LEU A 47 8.12 2.66 -5.14
CA LEU A 47 9.53 2.94 -5.44
C LEU A 47 9.96 4.34 -4.99
N LEU A 48 9.06 5.32 -5.07
CA LEU A 48 9.35 6.69 -4.65
C LEU A 48 9.22 6.90 -3.14
N LEU A 49 8.36 6.14 -2.47
CA LEU A 49 8.14 6.21 -1.02
C LEU A 49 9.22 5.47 -0.23
N LYS A 50 9.71 4.33 -0.71
CA LYS A 50 10.72 3.51 -0.01
C LYS A 50 11.92 4.29 0.55
N PRO A 51 12.58 5.19 -0.22
CA PRO A 51 13.74 5.93 0.28
C PRO A 51 13.43 6.88 1.44
N ILE A 52 12.16 7.29 1.60
CA ILE A 52 11.72 8.29 2.57
C ILE A 52 10.79 7.70 3.65
N ALA A 53 10.47 6.40 3.55
CA ALA A 53 9.63 5.65 4.49
C ALA A 53 10.28 5.42 5.87
N THR A 54 11.41 6.09 6.17
CA THR A 54 11.96 6.21 7.52
C THR A 54 11.21 7.24 8.37
N MET A 55 10.39 8.09 7.75
CA MET A 55 9.49 9.00 8.44
C MET A 55 8.15 8.31 8.71
N PRO A 56 7.61 8.33 9.95
CA PRO A 56 6.38 7.60 10.29
C PRO A 56 5.19 7.86 9.36
N ARG A 57 5.06 9.09 8.84
CA ARG A 57 4.00 9.43 7.87
C ARG A 57 4.20 8.76 6.52
N MET A 58 5.44 8.66 6.05
CA MET A 58 5.76 8.04 4.76
C MET A 58 5.69 6.51 4.84
N GLU A 59 5.97 5.93 6.01
CA GLU A 59 5.77 4.51 6.30
C GLU A 59 4.28 4.11 6.17
N ILE A 60 3.36 4.94 6.69
CA ILE A 60 1.92 4.73 6.54
C ILE A 60 1.50 4.83 5.07
N CYS A 61 2.03 5.81 4.32
CA CYS A 61 1.78 5.91 2.89
C CYS A 61 2.28 4.66 2.14
N LEU A 62 3.48 4.17 2.47
CA LEU A 62 4.04 2.96 1.87
C LEU A 62 3.16 1.73 2.15
N TYR A 63 2.72 1.57 3.40
CA TYR A 63 1.77 0.52 3.79
C TYR A 63 0.51 0.51 2.92
N HIS A 64 -0.10 1.68 2.69
CA HIS A 64 -1.31 1.80 1.88
C HIS A 64 -1.07 1.47 0.41
N VAL A 65 0.05 1.93 -0.14
CA VAL A 65 0.44 1.60 -1.51
C VAL A 65 0.64 0.09 -1.68
N GLU A 66 1.35 -0.55 -0.76
CA GLU A 66 1.55 -2.02 -0.77
C GLU A 66 0.22 -2.75 -0.58
N SER A 67 -0.68 -2.24 0.27
CA SER A 67 -2.03 -2.79 0.46
C SER A 67 -2.88 -2.74 -0.83
N ILE A 68 -2.77 -1.68 -1.63
CA ILE A 68 -3.46 -1.56 -2.92
C ILE A 68 -2.99 -2.63 -3.91
N GLN A 69 -1.68 -2.85 -4.00
CA GLN A 69 -1.09 -3.89 -4.86
C GLN A 69 -1.62 -5.29 -4.48
N LEU A 70 -1.60 -5.63 -3.20
CA LEU A 70 -2.09 -6.92 -2.70
C LEU A 70 -3.60 -7.10 -2.94
N ARG A 71 -4.40 -6.04 -2.78
CA ARG A 71 -5.83 -6.07 -3.08
C ARG A 71 -6.11 -6.31 -4.56
N ILE A 72 -5.37 -5.65 -5.45
CA ILE A 72 -5.46 -5.88 -6.89
C ILE A 72 -5.13 -7.33 -7.20
N ALA A 73 -4.10 -7.90 -6.57
CA ALA A 73 -3.74 -9.30 -6.70
C ALA A 73 -4.89 -10.24 -6.32
N TYR A 74 -5.56 -10.00 -5.18
CA TYR A 74 -6.72 -10.79 -4.76
C TYR A 74 -7.90 -10.68 -5.73
N LYS A 75 -8.25 -9.46 -6.16
CA LYS A 75 -9.35 -9.24 -7.12
C LYS A 75 -9.11 -9.92 -8.46
N ARG A 76 -7.85 -9.93 -8.92
CA ARG A 76 -7.44 -10.59 -10.17
C ARG A 76 -7.18 -12.08 -10.02
N LYS A 77 -7.15 -12.60 -8.78
CA LYS A 77 -6.70 -13.95 -8.45
C LYS A 77 -5.27 -14.22 -8.97
N ASP A 78 -4.42 -13.21 -8.93
CA ASP A 78 -3.03 -13.27 -9.41
C ASP A 78 -2.11 -13.82 -8.31
N ILE A 79 -1.96 -15.15 -8.28
CA ILE A 79 -1.16 -15.85 -7.27
C ILE A 79 0.31 -15.42 -7.33
N GLY A 80 0.86 -15.20 -8.53
CA GLY A 80 2.25 -14.79 -8.70
C GLY A 80 2.52 -13.41 -8.10
N LEU A 81 1.56 -12.49 -8.21
CA LEU A 81 1.63 -11.19 -7.55
C LEU A 81 1.49 -11.31 -6.02
N ILE A 82 0.60 -12.17 -5.51
CA ILE A 82 0.49 -12.42 -4.06
C ILE A 82 1.81 -12.95 -3.49
N GLU A 83 2.44 -13.92 -4.15
CA GLU A 83 3.76 -14.43 -3.76
C GLU A 83 4.85 -13.35 -3.80
N THR A 84 4.79 -12.49 -4.81
CA THR A 84 5.73 -11.37 -4.94
C THR A 84 5.56 -10.40 -3.77
N MET A 85 4.32 -10.07 -3.41
CA MET A 85 4.02 -9.22 -2.25
C MET A 85 4.49 -9.85 -0.94
N ALA A 86 4.33 -11.16 -0.76
CA ALA A 86 4.83 -11.88 0.42
C ALA A 86 6.36 -11.70 0.60
N ARG A 87 7.12 -11.73 -0.50
CA ARG A 87 8.60 -11.60 -0.50
C ARG A 87 9.11 -10.16 -0.49
N LYS A 88 8.41 -9.23 -1.17
CA LYS A 88 8.90 -7.87 -1.50
C LYS A 88 8.39 -6.79 -0.54
N SER A 89 7.23 -7.00 0.09
CA SER A 89 6.57 -5.97 0.92
C SER A 89 7.44 -5.54 2.09
N HIS A 90 7.59 -4.23 2.26
CA HIS A 90 8.35 -3.63 3.37
C HIS A 90 7.49 -3.53 4.62
N ASN A 91 6.16 -3.48 4.47
CA ASN A 91 5.25 -3.56 5.59
C ASN A 91 5.02 -5.03 6.03
N LEU A 92 5.28 -5.29 7.31
CA LEU A 92 5.13 -6.61 7.92
C LEU A 92 3.70 -7.14 7.88
N GLN A 93 2.68 -6.28 8.01
CA GLN A 93 1.28 -6.72 7.99
C GLN A 93 0.85 -7.16 6.59
N VAL A 94 1.28 -6.42 5.56
CA VAL A 94 1.01 -6.78 4.15
C VAL A 94 1.77 -8.05 3.76
N SER A 95 3.06 -8.16 4.14
CA SER A 95 3.86 -9.36 3.91
C SER A 95 3.31 -10.59 4.64
N ASP A 96 2.93 -10.45 5.92
CA ASP A 96 2.35 -11.53 6.72
C ASP A 96 1.03 -12.02 6.14
N LEU A 97 0.12 -11.10 5.79
CA LEU A 97 -1.15 -11.47 5.19
C LEU A 97 -0.93 -12.20 3.86
N ALA A 98 -0.08 -11.65 2.97
CA ALA A 98 0.23 -12.30 1.69
C ALA A 98 0.84 -13.70 1.90
N THR A 99 1.75 -13.85 2.87
CA THR A 99 2.39 -15.13 3.21
C THR A 99 1.36 -16.14 3.71
N ARG A 100 0.50 -15.75 4.66
CA ARG A 100 -0.59 -16.60 5.16
C ARG A 100 -1.54 -17.00 4.04
N THR A 101 -1.87 -16.09 3.13
CA THR A 101 -2.72 -16.40 1.97
C THR A 101 -2.07 -17.44 1.06
N VAL A 102 -0.78 -17.30 0.71
CA VAL A 102 -0.05 -18.29 -0.09
C VAL A 102 -0.02 -19.65 0.61
N MET A 103 0.31 -19.70 1.90
CA MET A 103 0.33 -20.94 2.66
C MET A 103 -1.03 -21.64 2.69
N ARG A 104 -2.12 -20.87 2.90
CA ARG A 104 -3.49 -21.40 2.86
C ARG A 104 -3.83 -21.96 1.49
N MET A 105 -3.50 -21.25 0.40
CA MET A 105 -3.75 -21.75 -0.95
C MET A 105 -2.96 -23.03 -1.25
N ALA A 106 -1.70 -23.12 -0.79
CA ALA A 106 -0.87 -24.32 -0.98
C ALA A 106 -1.47 -25.55 -0.28
N THR A 107 -1.90 -25.43 0.97
CA THR A 107 -2.51 -26.52 1.75
C THR A 107 -3.83 -27.01 1.16
N TYR A 108 -4.62 -26.13 0.54
CA TYR A 108 -5.88 -26.53 -0.09
C TYR A 108 -5.70 -27.05 -1.52
N SER A 109 -4.61 -26.74 -2.22
CA SER A 109 -4.36 -27.25 -3.57
C SER A 109 -4.01 -28.74 -3.66
N SER A 110 -3.73 -29.38 -2.52
CA SER A 110 -3.32 -30.79 -2.45
C SER A 110 -4.47 -31.79 -2.29
N ASP A 111 -5.69 -31.36 -1.99
CA ASP A 111 -6.82 -32.24 -1.58
C ASP A 111 -8.12 -31.98 -2.38
N ASN A 112 -8.22 -32.49 -3.61
CA ASN A 112 -9.38 -32.52 -4.55
C ASN A 112 -9.69 -31.27 -5.40
N LEU A 113 -9.16 -31.29 -6.62
CA LEU A 113 -9.25 -30.27 -7.69
C LEU A 113 -10.63 -29.59 -7.91
N ASP A 114 -11.75 -30.28 -7.76
CA ASP A 114 -13.09 -29.71 -8.00
C ASP A 114 -13.72 -29.05 -6.76
N ARG A 115 -13.32 -29.45 -5.53
CA ARG A 115 -13.66 -28.72 -4.29
C ARG A 115 -12.72 -27.53 -4.08
N ASP A 116 -11.51 -27.58 -4.64
CA ASP A 116 -10.44 -26.62 -4.36
C ASP A 116 -10.64 -25.26 -5.03
N ARG A 117 -11.35 -25.17 -6.16
CA ARG A 117 -11.64 -23.85 -6.77
C ARG A 117 -12.54 -22.98 -5.91
N LEU A 118 -13.52 -23.60 -5.25
CA LEU A 118 -14.38 -22.90 -4.29
C LEU A 118 -13.62 -22.52 -3.02
N SER A 119 -12.57 -23.28 -2.65
CA SER A 119 -11.75 -23.00 -1.47
C SER A 119 -10.76 -21.85 -1.71
N VAL A 120 -10.08 -21.80 -2.87
CA VAL A 120 -9.17 -20.69 -3.22
C VAL A 120 -9.92 -19.36 -3.30
N ASP A 121 -11.11 -19.35 -3.93
CA ASP A 121 -11.94 -18.15 -3.99
C ASP A 121 -12.39 -17.68 -2.60
N SER A 122 -12.69 -18.61 -1.68
CA SER A 122 -13.00 -18.28 -0.28
C SER A 122 -11.80 -17.67 0.44
N ILE A 123 -10.62 -18.29 0.31
CA ILE A 123 -9.37 -17.82 0.91
C ILE A 123 -9.05 -16.41 0.43
N LEU A 124 -9.12 -16.16 -0.88
CA LEU A 124 -8.86 -14.84 -1.46
C LEU A 124 -9.87 -13.78 -0.98
N ARG A 125 -11.16 -14.12 -0.89
CA ARG A 125 -12.18 -13.21 -0.37
C ARG A 125 -11.99 -12.89 1.11
N GLU A 126 -11.68 -13.89 1.92
CA GLU A 126 -11.39 -13.71 3.35
C GLU A 126 -10.14 -12.85 3.55
N SER A 127 -9.06 -13.11 2.80
CA SER A 127 -7.85 -12.31 2.82
C SER A 127 -8.09 -10.88 2.32
N GLU A 128 -8.92 -10.68 1.29
CA GLU A 128 -9.32 -9.33 0.87
C GLU A 128 -10.14 -8.62 1.96
N SER A 129 -11.02 -9.35 2.66
CA SER A 129 -11.81 -8.81 3.76
C SER A 129 -10.93 -8.41 4.95
N GLU A 130 -9.96 -9.25 5.33
CA GLU A 130 -8.97 -8.93 6.37
C GLU A 130 -8.12 -7.72 5.97
N LEU A 131 -7.70 -7.66 4.71
CA LEU A 131 -6.97 -6.49 4.21
C LEU A 131 -7.81 -5.21 4.26
N ARG A 132 -9.13 -5.31 4.00
CA ARG A 132 -10.08 -4.17 4.10
C ARG A 132 -10.27 -3.68 5.54
N THR A 133 -10.26 -4.57 6.53
CA THR A 133 -10.38 -4.17 7.94
C THR A 133 -9.11 -3.51 8.46
N MET A 134 -7.94 -3.95 8.00
CA MET A 134 -6.65 -3.33 8.36
C MET A 134 -6.36 -2.07 7.55
N SER A 135 -6.98 -1.95 6.38
CA SER A 135 -6.67 -0.93 5.37
C SER A 135 -7.89 -0.79 4.45
N ASP A 136 -8.71 0.28 4.47
CA ASP A 136 -9.81 0.46 3.50
C ASP A 136 -9.39 1.27 2.25
N ALA A 137 -9.65 0.78 1.03
CA ALA A 137 -9.04 1.34 -0.19
C ALA A 137 -9.31 2.84 -0.41
N GLU A 138 -10.55 3.29 -0.22
CA GLU A 138 -10.94 4.68 -0.44
C GLU A 138 -10.38 5.58 0.65
N SER A 139 -10.47 5.15 1.91
CA SER A 139 -9.91 5.86 3.05
C SER A 139 -8.38 5.96 2.95
N GLN A 140 -7.70 4.89 2.55
CA GLN A 140 -6.25 4.82 2.34
C GLN A 140 -5.76 5.81 1.30
N ILE A 141 -6.47 5.84 0.18
CA ILE A 141 -6.18 6.70 -0.94
C ILE A 141 -6.38 8.18 -0.54
N VAL A 142 -7.42 8.49 0.24
CA VAL A 142 -7.63 9.81 0.85
C VAL A 142 -6.53 10.14 1.87
N HIS A 143 -6.07 9.17 2.65
CA HIS A 143 -4.99 9.33 3.61
C HIS A 143 -3.62 9.52 2.96
N MET A 144 -3.40 9.00 1.75
CA MET A 144 -2.20 9.32 0.98
C MET A 144 -2.17 10.79 0.56
N ARG A 145 -3.33 11.43 0.34
CA ARG A 145 -3.47 12.86 0.04
C ARG A 145 -3.36 13.76 1.28
N ASN A 146 -3.78 13.26 2.44
CA ASN A 146 -3.74 13.97 3.72
C ASN A 146 -3.58 12.95 4.86
N PRO A 147 -2.35 12.53 5.20
CA PRO A 147 -2.14 11.57 6.27
C PRO A 147 -2.64 12.19 7.57
N ASN A 148 -3.75 11.67 8.09
CA ASN A 148 -4.50 12.30 9.18
C ASN A 148 -3.59 12.41 10.41
N PRO A 149 -3.32 13.63 10.92
CA PRO A 149 -2.47 13.83 12.09
C PRO A 149 -2.95 13.12 13.36
N ARG A 150 -4.19 12.61 13.38
CA ARG A 150 -4.84 11.94 14.52
C ARG A 150 -4.89 10.41 14.44
N LEU A 151 -4.63 9.81 13.26
CA LEU A 151 -4.37 8.35 13.16
C LEU A 151 -2.94 8.01 13.63
N ILE A 152 -2.15 9.06 13.85
CA ILE A 152 -0.92 9.08 14.63
C ILE A 152 -1.35 9.02 16.10
N GLY A 153 -1.06 7.90 16.77
CA GLY A 153 -1.02 7.87 18.23
C GLY A 153 -0.15 9.02 18.71
N THR A 154 -0.78 10.06 19.24
CA THR A 154 -0.10 11.29 19.62
C THR A 154 0.82 11.04 20.79
N ARG A 155 2.11 11.36 20.62
CA ARG A 155 2.92 12.08 21.61
C ARG A 155 4.15 12.64 20.86
N TRP A 156 4.27 13.97 20.86
CA TRP A 156 5.44 14.75 20.39
C TRP A 156 5.56 15.06 18.90
N LEU A 157 4.72 15.98 18.43
CA LEU A 157 5.21 17.08 17.59
C LEU A 157 5.07 18.36 18.40
N PRO A 158 6.16 18.95 18.90
CA PRO A 158 6.17 20.36 19.23
C PRO A 158 6.74 21.12 18.00
N ASP A 159 5.96 22.01 17.41
CA ASP A 159 6.45 23.24 16.76
C ASP A 159 7.28 23.25 15.46
N PHE A 160 7.48 22.17 14.70
CA PHE A 160 8.51 22.20 13.63
C PHE A 160 8.25 23.03 12.34
N TYR A 161 7.09 23.67 12.13
CA TYR A 161 6.82 24.41 10.88
C TYR A 161 6.23 25.83 11.01
N ARG A 162 6.22 26.45 12.19
CA ARG A 162 5.92 27.89 12.30
C ARG A 162 6.88 28.59 13.28
N THR A 163 7.61 29.57 12.73
CA THR A 163 8.69 30.44 13.26
C THR A 163 10.03 29.78 13.56
#